data_AF-A0AAD7P1X2-F1
#
_entry.id   AF-A0AAD7P1X2-F1
#
_cell.length_a   1.000
_cell.length_b   1.000
_cell.length_c   1.000
_cell.angle_alpha   90.00
_cell.angle_beta   90.00
_cell.angle_gamma   90.00
#
_symmetry.space_group_name_H-M   'P 1'
#
loop_
_entity.id
_entity.type
_entity.pdbx_description
1 polymer ?
#
loop_
_entity_poly.entity_id
_entity_poly.type
_entity_poly.pdbx_seq_one_letter_code
_entity_poly.pdbx_strand_id
1 'polypeptide(L)'
;MGNILAKSPQEHALATIRTTEKQRQLILEPAPLPPPPGYVRVHFHTDLYRIYDKAPPDMTADIPLCRSGGLDLEAVKRQWGLETCLPVDPLRWKPFQPTHSDYLSPVAVQVLSHQQGCIKFIEPTVSHQTLLQRQTRQVVLGVACLLQMLCRRGIDAVSQCLEEDTPLPALCRRLRRKAPNIPTLSWDDLLNIFILFLWLSLAVAYLGGYVALAPRERARKWVYTGSFSL
;
A
#
# COMPACT_ATOMS: atom_id res chain seq x y z
N MET A 1 39.03 31.07 29.68
CA MET A 1 37.87 30.93 28.78
C MET A 1 38.24 29.90 27.72
N GLY A 2 37.97 28.63 27.98
CA GLY A 2 38.33 27.53 27.08
C GLY A 2 37.12 27.11 26.24
N ASN A 3 37.32 26.96 24.93
CA ASN A 3 36.30 26.56 23.96
C ASN A 3 35.65 25.24 24.38
N ILE A 4 34.41 25.33 24.83
CA ILE A 4 33.56 24.19 25.12
C ILE A 4 33.06 23.65 23.77
N LEU A 5 33.66 22.52 23.37
CA LEU A 5 33.04 21.46 22.56
C LEU A 5 32.76 21.76 21.08
N ALA A 6 33.79 22.09 20.30
CA ALA A 6 33.78 21.76 18.87
C ALA A 6 34.28 20.31 18.71
N LYS A 7 33.35 19.37 18.55
CA LYS A 7 33.69 17.98 18.21
C LYS A 7 34.54 17.97 16.94
N SER A 8 35.56 17.11 16.89
CA SER A 8 36.39 17.03 15.69
C SER A 8 35.55 16.51 14.50
N PRO A 9 35.92 16.84 13.25
CA PRO A 9 35.22 16.30 12.07
C PRO A 9 35.13 14.77 12.06
N GLN A 10 36.15 14.08 12.58
CA GLN A 10 36.14 12.61 12.73
C GLN A 10 35.13 12.12 13.76
N GLU A 11 34.96 12.83 14.88
CA GLU A 11 33.96 12.51 15.89
C GLU A 11 32.53 12.73 15.36
N HIS A 12 32.32 13.75 14.52
CA HIS A 12 31.05 13.95 13.81
C HIS A 12 30.77 12.84 12.80
N ALA A 13 31.77 12.40 12.05
CA ALA A 13 31.63 11.29 11.10
C ALA A 13 31.26 9.98 11.83
N LEU A 14 31.96 9.66 12.91
CA LEU A 14 31.69 8.47 13.73
C LEU A 14 30.33 8.54 14.44
N ALA A 15 29.93 9.71 14.94
CA ALA A 15 28.61 9.90 15.51
C ALA A 15 27.52 9.65 14.46
N THR A 16 27.69 10.17 13.24
CA THR A 16 26.74 9.96 12.13
C THR A 16 26.60 8.47 11.83
N ILE A 17 27.71 7.75 11.64
CA ILE A 17 27.71 6.29 11.38
C ILE A 17 26.96 5.54 12.48
N ARG A 18 27.25 5.83 13.76
CA ARG A 18 26.58 5.19 14.91
C ARG A 18 25.09 5.48 14.95
N THR A 19 24.68 6.70 14.61
CA THR A 19 23.25 7.05 14.54
C THR A 19 22.58 6.28 13.42
N THR A 20 23.20 6.19 12.24
CA THR A 20 22.69 5.43 11.09
C THR A 20 22.59 3.93 11.40
N GLU A 21 23.58 3.37 12.09
CA GLU A 21 23.56 1.97 12.53
C GLU A 21 22.48 1.71 13.59
N LYS A 22 22.34 2.59 14.59
CA LYS A 22 21.23 2.51 15.57
C LYS A 22 19.88 2.61 14.86
N GLN A 23 19.74 3.50 13.89
CA GLN A 23 18.51 3.65 13.13
C GLN A 23 18.22 2.42 12.27
N ARG A 24 19.26 1.78 11.68
CA ARG A 24 19.13 0.48 11.00
C ARG A 24 18.77 -0.65 11.95
N GLN A 25 19.31 -0.69 13.16
CA GLN A 25 18.97 -1.70 14.17
C GLN A 25 17.56 -1.51 14.74
N LEU A 26 17.07 -0.27 14.83
CA LEU A 26 15.67 0.00 15.20
C LEU A 26 14.68 -0.37 14.08
N ILE A 27 15.17 -0.50 12.83
CA ILE A 27 14.44 -1.04 11.67
C ILE A 27 14.98 -2.45 11.38
N LEU A 28 15.16 -3.27 12.41
CA LEU A 28 15.17 -4.71 12.21
C LEU A 28 13.75 -5.11 11.87
N GLU A 29 13.43 -5.13 10.57
CA GLU A 29 12.16 -5.68 10.11
C GLU A 29 12.02 -7.08 10.72
N PRO A 30 10.89 -7.37 11.39
CA PRO A 30 10.66 -8.69 11.96
C PRO A 30 10.83 -9.72 10.85
N ALA A 31 11.55 -10.81 11.17
CA ALA A 31 11.77 -11.90 10.21
C ALA A 31 10.41 -12.32 9.60
N PRO A 32 10.31 -12.50 8.27
CA PRO A 32 9.05 -12.83 7.64
C PRO A 32 8.46 -14.10 8.25
N LEU A 33 7.25 -14.02 8.80
CA LEU A 33 6.55 -15.20 9.32
C LEU A 33 6.41 -16.23 8.20
N PRO A 34 6.59 -17.54 8.45
CA PRO A 34 6.39 -18.55 7.41
C PRO A 34 4.94 -18.53 6.90
N PRO A 35 4.70 -18.88 5.62
CA PRO A 35 3.34 -18.98 5.10
C PRO A 35 2.56 -20.09 5.84
N PRO A 36 1.23 -19.95 5.99
CA PRO A 36 0.40 -21.00 6.58
C PRO A 36 0.50 -22.33 5.80
N PRO A 37 0.25 -23.48 6.45
CA PRO A 37 0.22 -24.77 5.76
C PRO A 37 -0.79 -24.78 4.61
N GLY A 38 -0.37 -25.28 3.44
CA GLY A 38 -1.20 -25.28 2.23
C GLY A 38 -1.21 -23.95 1.48
N TYR A 39 -0.43 -22.96 1.91
CA TYR A 39 -0.22 -21.70 1.21
C TYR A 39 1.21 -21.62 0.70
N VAL A 40 1.41 -20.84 -0.36
CA VAL A 40 2.73 -20.45 -0.85
C VAL A 40 2.84 -18.93 -0.84
N ARG A 41 3.97 -18.43 -0.34
CA ARG A 41 4.26 -17.01 -0.42
C ARG A 41 4.63 -16.62 -1.83
N VAL A 42 4.02 -15.55 -2.33
CA VAL A 42 4.28 -14.99 -3.65
C VAL A 42 4.73 -13.54 -3.51
N HIS A 43 5.79 -13.19 -4.22
CA HIS A 43 6.38 -11.86 -4.26
C HIS A 43 6.21 -11.29 -5.66
N PHE A 44 5.51 -10.18 -5.79
CA PHE A 44 5.43 -9.46 -7.06
C PHE A 44 6.52 -8.40 -7.15
N HIS A 45 7.21 -8.38 -8.28
CA HIS A 45 8.13 -7.33 -8.67
C HIS A 45 7.69 -6.76 -10.01
N THR A 46 7.69 -5.44 -10.12
CA THR A 46 7.32 -4.73 -11.35
C THR A 46 8.27 -5.08 -12.49
N ASP A 47 9.55 -5.35 -12.17
CA ASP A 47 10.59 -5.67 -13.15
C ASP A 47 11.57 -6.71 -12.57
N LEU A 48 12.19 -7.47 -13.47
CA LEU A 48 13.25 -8.42 -13.19
C LEU A 48 14.49 -7.76 -12.60
N TYR A 49 14.83 -6.51 -13.00
CA TYR A 49 15.97 -5.78 -12.43
C TYR A 49 15.87 -5.59 -10.91
N ARG A 50 14.66 -5.36 -10.39
CA ARG A 50 14.44 -5.24 -8.94
C ARG A 50 14.77 -6.53 -8.19
N ILE A 51 14.54 -7.67 -8.83
CA ILE A 51 14.88 -8.96 -8.27
C ILE A 51 16.41 -9.12 -8.20
N TYR A 52 17.13 -8.71 -9.25
CA TYR A 52 18.60 -8.73 -9.28
C TYR A 52 19.21 -7.83 -8.22
N ASP A 53 18.68 -6.62 -8.05
CA ASP A 53 19.13 -5.65 -7.06
C ASP A 53 18.74 -6.01 -5.62
N LYS A 54 18.05 -7.15 -5.42
CA LYS A 54 17.49 -7.59 -4.14
C LYS A 54 16.59 -6.53 -3.50
N ALA A 55 15.92 -5.74 -4.34
CA ALA A 55 14.96 -4.75 -3.87
C ALA A 55 13.76 -5.45 -3.24
N PRO A 56 13.10 -4.80 -2.25
CA PRO A 56 11.89 -5.37 -1.65
C PRO A 56 10.80 -5.57 -2.72
N PRO A 57 9.96 -6.61 -2.54
CA PRO A 57 8.83 -6.85 -3.43
C PRO A 57 7.84 -5.68 -3.38
N ASP A 58 7.23 -5.37 -4.51
CA ASP A 58 6.21 -4.33 -4.59
C ASP A 58 4.93 -4.78 -3.89
N MET A 59 4.62 -6.08 -3.96
CA MET A 59 3.49 -6.70 -3.26
C MET A 59 3.88 -8.09 -2.77
N THR A 60 3.38 -8.49 -1.61
CA THR A 60 3.54 -9.83 -1.04
C THR A 60 2.18 -10.38 -0.66
N ALA A 61 1.93 -11.65 -0.95
CA ALA A 61 0.71 -12.34 -0.53
C ALA A 61 1.01 -13.82 -0.27
N ASP A 62 0.23 -14.44 0.61
CA ASP A 62 0.22 -15.89 0.78
C ASP A 62 -1.01 -16.43 0.04
N ILE A 63 -0.80 -17.26 -0.98
CA ILE A 63 -1.87 -17.75 -1.87
C ILE A 63 -2.11 -19.23 -1.58
N PRO A 64 -3.38 -19.67 -1.43
CA PRO A 64 -3.69 -21.06 -1.18
C PRO A 64 -3.31 -21.91 -2.39
N LEU A 65 -2.68 -23.06 -2.12
CA LEU A 65 -2.40 -24.07 -3.13
C LEU A 65 -3.69 -24.83 -3.46
N CYS A 66 -3.78 -25.31 -4.70
CA CYS A 66 -4.80 -26.26 -5.10
C CYS A 66 -4.64 -27.57 -4.30
N ARG A 67 -5.69 -28.40 -4.24
CA ARG A 67 -5.62 -29.73 -3.57
C ARG A 67 -4.51 -30.63 -4.11
N SER A 68 -4.11 -30.44 -5.36
CA SER A 68 -2.98 -31.14 -6.00
C SER A 68 -1.60 -30.67 -5.52
N GLY A 69 -1.52 -29.55 -4.78
CA GLY A 69 -0.28 -28.86 -4.42
C GLY A 69 0.22 -27.88 -5.48
N GLY A 70 -0.52 -27.70 -6.59
CA GLY A 70 -0.20 -26.71 -7.62
C GLY A 70 -0.69 -25.31 -7.24
N LEU A 71 -0.29 -24.32 -8.03
CA LEU A 71 -0.68 -22.92 -7.85
C LEU A 71 -1.48 -22.44 -9.06
N ASP A 72 -2.69 -21.94 -8.80
CA ASP A 72 -3.51 -21.27 -9.80
C ASP A 72 -2.99 -19.84 -10.03
N LEU A 73 -2.48 -19.58 -11.22
CA LEU A 73 -1.95 -18.28 -11.60
C LEU A 73 -3.08 -17.26 -11.87
N GLU A 74 -4.28 -17.72 -12.19
CA GLU A 74 -5.43 -16.82 -12.32
C GLU A 74 -5.81 -16.21 -10.97
N ALA A 75 -5.74 -16.99 -9.90
CA ALA A 75 -5.91 -16.49 -8.54
C ALA A 75 -4.87 -15.40 -8.19
N VAL A 76 -3.60 -15.60 -8.58
CA VAL A 76 -2.53 -14.61 -8.38
C VAL A 76 -2.81 -13.33 -9.17
N LYS A 77 -3.21 -13.44 -10.44
CA LYS A 77 -3.59 -12.28 -11.28
C LYS A 77 -4.75 -11.51 -10.66
N ARG A 78 -5.80 -12.20 -10.23
CA ARG A 78 -6.99 -11.59 -9.62
C ARG A 78 -6.66 -10.90 -8.28
N GLN A 79 -5.77 -11.48 -7.48
CA GLN A 79 -5.37 -10.91 -6.18
C GLN A 79 -4.79 -9.50 -6.31
N TRP A 80 -4.05 -9.23 -7.39
CA TRP A 80 -3.36 -7.95 -7.59
C TRP A 80 -3.86 -7.13 -8.79
N GLY A 81 -4.84 -7.64 -9.55
CA GLY A 81 -5.33 -7.00 -10.78
C GLY A 81 -4.27 -6.96 -11.89
N LEU A 82 -3.53 -8.06 -12.08
CA LEU A 82 -2.53 -8.20 -13.14
C LEU A 82 -3.18 -8.73 -14.42
N GLU A 83 -2.71 -8.27 -15.58
CA GLU A 83 -3.12 -8.84 -16.87
C GLU A 83 -2.35 -10.13 -17.15
N THR A 84 -1.04 -10.09 -16.87
CA THR A 84 -0.16 -11.24 -17.01
C THR A 84 0.65 -11.45 -15.74
N CYS A 85 1.02 -12.69 -15.47
CA CYS A 85 1.99 -12.98 -14.43
C CYS A 85 2.89 -14.12 -14.91
N LEU A 86 4.20 -13.90 -14.84
CA LEU A 86 5.17 -14.97 -15.07
C LEU A 86 6.00 -15.17 -13.81
N PRO A 87 6.11 -16.41 -13.31
CA PRO A 87 7.07 -16.71 -12.26
C PRO A 87 8.50 -16.54 -12.78
N VAL A 88 9.45 -16.29 -11.88
CA VAL A 88 10.87 -16.17 -12.20
C VAL A 88 11.61 -17.38 -11.65
N ASP A 89 12.39 -18.04 -12.50
CA ASP A 89 13.28 -19.12 -12.08
C ASP A 89 14.44 -18.53 -11.25
N PRO A 90 14.58 -18.89 -9.96
CA PRO A 90 15.60 -18.32 -9.09
C PRO A 90 17.03 -18.73 -9.45
N LEU A 91 17.22 -19.81 -10.20
CA LEU A 91 18.54 -20.28 -10.63
C LEU A 91 18.98 -19.59 -11.92
N ARG A 92 18.04 -19.40 -12.86
CA ARG A 92 18.32 -18.82 -14.18
C ARG A 92 18.11 -17.32 -14.24
N TRP A 93 17.41 -16.76 -13.25
CA TRP A 93 16.96 -15.37 -13.19
C TRP A 93 16.25 -14.93 -14.47
N LYS A 94 15.39 -15.82 -14.99
CA LYS A 94 14.62 -15.58 -16.21
C LYS A 94 13.14 -15.89 -15.94
N PRO A 95 12.23 -15.27 -16.70
CA PRO A 95 10.82 -15.65 -16.65
C PRO A 95 10.70 -17.13 -16.99
N PHE A 96 10.02 -17.88 -16.12
CA PHE A 96 9.68 -19.28 -16.33
C PHE A 96 8.34 -19.34 -17.03
N GLN A 97 8.30 -20.03 -18.18
CA GLN A 97 7.08 -20.17 -18.96
C GLN A 97 6.43 -21.52 -18.63
N PRO A 98 5.33 -21.53 -17.87
CA PRO A 98 4.65 -22.76 -17.52
C PRO A 98 4.03 -23.41 -18.77
N THR A 99 3.91 -24.74 -18.75
CA THR A 99 3.25 -25.51 -19.82
C THR A 99 1.78 -25.10 -19.97
N HIS A 100 1.13 -24.73 -18.86
CA HIS A 100 -0.22 -24.18 -18.84
C HIS A 100 -0.16 -22.71 -18.39
N SER A 101 -0.78 -21.81 -19.15
CA SER A 101 -0.75 -20.36 -18.91
C SER A 101 -1.22 -19.95 -17.53
N ASP A 102 -2.18 -20.70 -16.96
CA ASP A 102 -2.88 -20.33 -15.74
C ASP A 102 -2.59 -21.26 -14.56
N TYR A 103 -1.63 -22.19 -14.70
CA TYR A 103 -1.36 -23.18 -13.66
C TYR A 103 0.11 -23.54 -13.55
N LEU A 104 0.63 -23.52 -12.32
CA LEU A 104 1.91 -24.08 -11.97
C LEU A 104 1.75 -25.45 -11.33
N SER A 105 2.47 -26.44 -11.87
CA SER A 105 2.49 -27.79 -11.33
C SER A 105 3.11 -27.80 -9.91
N PRO A 106 2.78 -28.79 -9.07
CA PRO A 106 3.35 -28.89 -7.72
C PRO A 106 4.88 -28.96 -7.73
N VAL A 107 5.45 -29.63 -8.75
CA VAL A 107 6.91 -29.69 -8.95
C VAL A 107 7.47 -28.31 -9.27
N ALA A 108 6.82 -27.53 -10.14
CA ALA A 108 7.25 -26.17 -10.43
C ALA A 108 7.17 -25.28 -9.19
N VAL A 109 6.08 -25.37 -8.41
CA VAL A 109 5.94 -24.67 -7.13
C VAL A 109 7.09 -25.00 -6.19
N GLN A 110 7.42 -26.29 -6.04
CA GLN A 110 8.53 -26.73 -5.19
C GLN A 110 9.87 -26.19 -5.69
N VAL A 111 10.19 -26.33 -6.97
CA VAL A 111 11.46 -25.86 -7.55
C VAL A 111 11.61 -24.35 -7.43
N LEU A 112 10.55 -23.59 -7.73
CA LEU A 112 10.57 -22.13 -7.71
C LEU A 112 10.63 -21.56 -6.28
N SER A 113 10.08 -22.27 -5.28
CA SER A 113 10.05 -21.82 -3.88
C SER A 113 11.19 -22.38 -3.02
N HIS A 114 11.87 -23.45 -3.44
CA HIS A 114 12.75 -24.26 -2.57
C HIS A 114 13.81 -23.45 -1.81
N GLN A 115 14.49 -22.52 -2.48
CA GLN A 115 15.61 -21.78 -1.88
C GLN A 115 15.18 -20.54 -1.09
N GLN A 116 14.06 -19.93 -1.44
CA GLN A 116 13.68 -18.60 -0.94
C GLN A 116 12.42 -18.63 -0.08
N GLY A 117 11.71 -19.76 -0.03
CA GLY A 117 10.43 -19.89 0.67
C GLY A 117 9.29 -19.09 0.01
N CYS A 118 9.54 -18.49 -1.16
CA CYS A 118 8.56 -17.73 -1.92
C CYS A 118 8.78 -17.89 -3.42
N ILE A 119 7.73 -17.65 -4.20
CA ILE A 119 7.77 -17.59 -5.66
C ILE A 119 7.74 -16.13 -6.09
N LYS A 120 8.73 -15.73 -6.88
CA LYS A 120 8.80 -14.37 -7.44
C LYS A 120 8.06 -14.31 -8.76
N PHE A 121 7.24 -13.28 -8.93
CA PHE A 121 6.47 -13.01 -10.13
C PHE A 121 6.83 -11.65 -10.70
N ILE A 122 6.78 -11.57 -12.02
CA ILE A 122 6.83 -10.31 -12.78
C ILE A 122 5.65 -10.25 -13.74
N GLU A 123 5.38 -9.07 -14.26
CA GLU A 123 4.42 -8.85 -15.34
C GLU A 123 5.15 -8.32 -16.57
N PRO A 124 5.54 -9.21 -17.51
CA PRO A 124 6.40 -8.84 -18.63
C PRO A 124 5.67 -7.98 -19.67
N THR A 125 4.36 -8.17 -19.81
CA THR A 125 3.53 -7.50 -20.81
C THR A 125 2.35 -6.87 -20.11
N VAL A 126 2.29 -5.55 -20.18
CA VAL A 126 1.18 -4.74 -19.67
C VAL A 126 0.60 -4.00 -20.87
N SER A 127 -0.72 -4.05 -21.04
CA SER A 127 -1.39 -3.24 -22.06
C SER A 127 -1.19 -1.75 -21.75
N HIS A 128 -1.15 -0.93 -22.80
CA HIS A 128 -1.04 0.52 -22.65
C HIS A 128 -2.17 1.10 -21.77
N GLN A 129 -3.37 0.52 -21.85
CA GLN A 129 -4.52 0.92 -21.04
C GLN A 129 -4.29 0.65 -19.56
N THR A 130 -3.79 -0.54 -19.21
CA THR A 130 -3.50 -0.89 -17.81
C THR A 130 -2.34 -0.07 -17.25
N LEU A 131 -1.33 0.23 -18.07
CA LEU A 131 -0.24 1.11 -17.66
C LEU A 131 -0.76 2.52 -17.31
N LEU A 132 -1.60 3.11 -18.17
CA LEU A 132 -2.25 4.40 -17.90
C LEU A 132 -3.13 4.35 -16.63
N GLN A 133 -3.92 3.29 -16.45
CA GLN A 133 -4.75 3.13 -15.25
C GLN A 133 -3.88 3.08 -13.98
N ARG A 134 -2.75 2.37 -14.01
CA ARG A 134 -1.83 2.27 -12.86
C ARG A 134 -1.12 3.58 -12.55
N GLN A 135 -0.64 4.28 -13.58
CA GLN A 135 -0.04 5.61 -13.39
C GLN A 135 -1.05 6.59 -12.80
N THR A 136 -2.27 6.59 -13.32
CA THR A 136 -3.37 7.40 -12.79
C THR A 136 -3.63 7.05 -11.32
N ARG A 137 -3.64 5.76 -10.96
CA ARG A 137 -3.77 5.30 -9.57
C ARG A 137 -2.66 5.80 -8.66
N GLN A 138 -1.41 5.71 -9.11
CA GLN A 138 -0.28 6.21 -8.32
C GLN A 138 -0.38 7.73 -8.12
N VAL A 139 -0.77 8.49 -9.15
CA VAL A 139 -0.98 9.93 -9.03
C VAL A 139 -2.11 10.25 -8.05
N VAL A 140 -3.25 9.58 -8.16
CA VAL A 140 -4.41 9.80 -7.27
C VAL A 140 -4.05 9.46 -5.81
N LEU A 141 -3.40 8.32 -5.56
CA LEU A 141 -2.92 7.96 -4.23
C LEU A 141 -1.89 8.97 -3.71
N GLY A 142 -0.97 9.42 -4.56
CA GLY A 142 0.01 10.45 -4.21
C GLY A 142 -0.65 11.76 -3.79
N VAL A 143 -1.65 12.24 -4.55
CA VAL A 143 -2.43 13.44 -4.22
C VAL A 143 -3.22 13.25 -2.93
N ALA A 144 -3.88 12.11 -2.75
CA ALA A 144 -4.64 11.81 -1.52
C ALA A 144 -3.73 11.79 -0.28
N CYS A 145 -2.57 11.13 -0.36
CA CYS A 145 -1.57 11.13 0.71
C CYS A 145 -1.04 12.54 0.99
N LEU A 146 -0.79 13.35 -0.04
CA LEU A 146 -0.33 14.73 0.10
C LEU A 146 -1.39 15.59 0.80
N LEU A 147 -2.66 15.48 0.40
CA LEU A 147 -3.77 16.17 1.07
C LEU A 147 -3.88 15.75 2.54
N GLN A 148 -3.80 14.45 2.83
CA GLN A 148 -3.83 13.95 4.20
C GLN A 148 -2.68 14.52 5.05
N MET A 149 -1.47 14.59 4.49
CA MET A 149 -0.32 15.20 5.17
C MET A 149 -0.54 16.69 5.41
N LEU A 150 -1.06 17.44 4.44
CA LEU A 150 -1.37 18.87 4.59
C LEU A 150 -2.44 19.11 5.64
N CYS A 151 -3.52 18.32 5.65
CA CYS A 151 -4.56 18.40 6.67
C CYS A 151 -3.98 18.15 8.07
N ARG A 152 -3.17 17.10 8.23
CA ARG A 152 -2.53 16.78 9.52
C ARG A 152 -1.62 17.92 9.97
N ARG A 153 -0.78 18.44 9.07
CA ARG A 153 0.09 19.60 9.36
C ARG A 153 -0.70 20.86 9.72
N GLY A 154 -1.82 21.11 9.04
CA GLY A 154 -2.71 22.23 9.33
C GLY A 154 -3.33 22.12 10.73
N ILE A 155 -3.80 20.92 11.10
CA ILE A 155 -4.33 20.64 12.45
C ILE A 155 -3.24 20.88 13.50
N ASP A 156 -2.03 20.35 13.28
CA ASP A 156 -0.92 20.52 14.22
C ASP A 156 -0.53 22.00 14.38
N ALA A 157 -0.47 22.77 13.28
CA ALA A 157 -0.13 24.19 13.32
C ALA A 157 -1.21 25.03 14.02
N VAL A 158 -2.50 24.77 13.74
CA VAL A 158 -3.60 25.44 14.45
C VAL A 158 -3.56 25.08 15.93
N SER A 159 -3.32 23.83 16.29
CA SER A 159 -3.16 23.42 17.69
C SER A 159 -2.04 24.18 18.38
N GLN A 160 -0.88 24.34 17.72
CA GLN A 160 0.26 25.09 18.25
C GLN A 160 -0.06 26.59 18.41
N CYS A 161 -0.63 27.25 17.40
CA CYS A 161 -1.02 28.65 17.52
C CYS A 161 -2.06 28.87 18.62
N LEU A 162 -3.03 27.96 18.78
CA LEU A 162 -4.01 28.04 19.86
C LEU A 162 -3.37 27.84 21.24
N GLU A 163 -2.31 27.04 21.35
CA GLU A 163 -1.56 26.86 22.58
C GLU A 163 -0.64 28.04 22.92
N GLU A 164 0.01 28.64 21.92
CA GLU A 164 1.00 29.71 22.10
C GLU A 164 0.37 31.11 22.21
N ASP A 165 -0.54 31.46 21.30
CA ASP A 165 -1.01 32.84 21.14
C ASP A 165 -2.34 33.13 21.84
N THR A 166 -3.05 32.09 22.30
CA THR A 166 -4.33 32.26 22.97
C THR A 166 -4.37 31.61 24.35
N PRO A 167 -4.98 32.25 25.36
CA PRO A 167 -5.21 31.63 26.66
C PRO A 167 -6.27 30.51 26.61
N LEU A 168 -6.62 30.00 25.42
CA LEU A 168 -7.66 29.01 25.17
C LEU A 168 -7.55 27.77 26.04
N PRO A 169 -6.37 27.16 26.28
CA PRO A 169 -6.26 26.04 27.22
C PRO A 169 -6.67 26.42 28.64
N ALA A 170 -6.37 27.65 29.07
CA ALA A 170 -6.77 28.16 30.38
C ALA A 170 -8.25 28.59 30.40
N LEU A 171 -8.76 29.13 29.29
CA LEU A 171 -10.13 29.59 29.11
C LEU A 171 -11.10 28.40 28.97
N CYS A 172 -10.77 27.36 28.20
CA CYS A 172 -11.47 26.07 28.16
C CYS A 172 -11.46 25.38 29.52
N ARG A 173 -10.34 25.40 30.25
CA ARG A 173 -10.29 24.90 31.65
C ARG A 173 -11.20 25.69 32.59
N ARG A 174 -11.28 27.02 32.44
CA ARG A 174 -12.18 27.89 33.23
C ARG A 174 -13.65 27.72 32.83
N LEU A 175 -13.94 27.61 31.54
CA LEU A 175 -15.27 27.44 30.97
C LEU A 175 -15.85 26.06 31.31
N ARG A 176 -15.06 24.98 31.19
CA ARG A 176 -15.46 23.63 31.60
C ARG A 176 -15.73 23.53 33.12
N ARG A 177 -15.08 24.37 33.93
CA ARG A 177 -15.38 24.52 35.37
C ARG A 177 -16.64 25.35 35.64
N LYS A 178 -16.94 26.37 34.83
CA LYS A 178 -18.09 27.28 35.02
C LYS A 178 -19.39 26.78 34.39
N ALA A 179 -19.30 26.03 33.30
CA ALA A 179 -20.42 25.46 32.59
C ALA A 179 -20.02 24.04 32.15
N PRO A 180 -20.33 23.00 32.94
CA PRO A 180 -20.08 21.61 32.53
C PRO A 180 -20.88 21.22 31.28
N ASN A 181 -21.87 22.02 30.88
CA ASN A 181 -22.81 21.78 29.79
C ASN A 181 -22.61 22.73 28.59
N ILE A 182 -21.37 23.09 28.24
CA ILE A 182 -21.13 23.80 26.96
C ILE A 182 -21.35 22.80 25.82
N PRO A 183 -22.14 23.14 24.78
CA PRO A 183 -22.23 22.30 23.60
C PRO A 183 -20.83 22.23 22.98
N THR A 184 -20.20 21.08 23.17
CA THR A 184 -19.04 20.66 22.42
C THR A 184 -19.35 20.84 20.95
N LEU A 185 -18.37 21.29 20.14
CA LEU A 185 -18.38 21.09 18.69
C LEU A 185 -19.02 19.72 18.45
N SER A 186 -20.22 19.70 17.87
CA SER A 186 -21.03 18.48 17.95
C SER A 186 -20.23 17.39 17.27
N TRP A 187 -20.24 16.18 17.82
CA TRP A 187 -19.71 15.05 17.07
C TRP A 187 -20.35 14.97 15.69
N ASP A 188 -21.58 15.47 15.53
CA ASP A 188 -22.27 15.62 14.25
C ASP A 188 -21.56 16.58 13.28
N ASP A 189 -20.97 17.68 13.75
CA ASP A 189 -20.26 18.64 12.89
C ASP A 189 -18.94 18.06 12.37
N LEU A 190 -18.22 17.35 13.23
CA LEU A 190 -17.02 16.59 12.83
C LEU A 190 -17.39 15.42 11.90
N LEU A 191 -18.51 14.75 12.17
CA LEU A 191 -19.05 13.70 11.32
C LEU A 191 -19.42 14.25 9.94
N ASN A 192 -20.04 15.44 9.86
CA ASN A 192 -20.40 16.10 8.61
C ASN A 192 -19.18 16.46 7.76
N ILE A 193 -18.11 16.96 8.39
CA ILE A 193 -16.84 17.22 7.70
C ILE A 193 -16.24 15.91 7.20
N PHE A 194 -16.24 14.85 8.01
CA PHE A 194 -15.75 13.53 7.61
C PHE A 194 -16.58 12.93 6.46
N ILE A 195 -17.91 13.04 6.52
CA ILE A 195 -18.84 12.61 5.47
C ILE A 195 -18.56 13.37 4.18
N LEU A 196 -18.27 14.67 4.24
CA LEU A 196 -17.94 15.47 3.06
C LEU A 196 -16.62 15.01 2.41
N PHE A 197 -15.59 14.72 3.21
CA PHE A 197 -14.34 14.13 2.71
C PHE A 197 -14.56 12.72 2.14
N LEU A 198 -15.40 11.90 2.78
CA LEU A 198 -15.78 10.58 2.27
C LEU A 198 -16.46 10.69 0.91
N TRP A 199 -17.45 11.58 0.76
CA TRP A 199 -18.14 11.82 -0.52
C TRP A 199 -17.22 12.34 -1.60
N LEU A 200 -16.30 13.24 -1.25
CA LEU A 200 -15.29 13.73 -2.19
C LEU A 200 -14.39 12.57 -2.67
N SER A 201 -13.96 11.70 -1.77
CA SER A 201 -13.16 10.52 -2.11
C SER A 201 -13.92 9.52 -2.98
N LEU A 202 -15.21 9.30 -2.71
CA LEU A 202 -16.11 8.46 -3.50
C LEU A 202 -16.39 9.04 -4.89
N ALA A 203 -16.55 10.35 -5.00
CA ALA A 203 -16.70 11.05 -6.27
C ALA A 203 -15.42 10.95 -7.12
N VAL A 204 -14.25 11.11 -6.50
CA VAL A 204 -12.95 10.89 -7.16
C VAL A 204 -12.79 9.43 -7.59
N ALA A 205 -13.17 8.47 -6.76
CA ALA A 205 -13.16 7.06 -7.09
C ALA A 205 -14.12 6.73 -8.26
N TYR A 206 -15.30 7.32 -8.27
CA TYR A 206 -16.28 7.16 -9.34
C TYR A 206 -15.79 7.77 -10.67
N LEU A 207 -15.34 9.03 -10.64
CA LEU A 207 -14.83 9.73 -11.83
C LEU A 207 -13.54 9.09 -12.36
N GLY A 208 -12.71 8.53 -11.48
CA GLY A 208 -11.51 7.78 -11.84
C GLY A 208 -11.75 6.35 -12.32
N GLY A 209 -13.02 5.88 -12.37
CA GLY A 209 -13.36 4.54 -12.83
C GLY A 209 -13.07 3.40 -11.84
N TYR A 210 -12.79 3.72 -10.58
CA TYR A 210 -12.50 2.74 -9.52
C TYR A 210 -13.75 1.99 -9.04
N VAL A 211 -14.93 2.60 -9.17
CA VAL A 211 -16.22 1.97 -8.83
C VAL A 211 -16.98 1.70 -10.11
N ALA A 212 -16.74 0.51 -10.70
CA ALA A 212 -17.63 -0.01 -11.72
C ALA A 212 -18.98 -0.34 -11.07
N LEU A 213 -19.93 0.60 -11.15
CA LEU A 213 -21.33 0.30 -10.83
C LEU A 213 -21.82 -0.70 -11.89
N ALA A 214 -21.58 -1.99 -11.63
CA ALA A 214 -22.11 -3.12 -12.37
C ALA A 214 -23.63 -3.04 -12.67
N PRO A 215 -24.48 -2.32 -11.90
CA PRO A 215 -25.87 -2.08 -12.30
C PRO A 215 -26.02 -1.20 -13.55
N ARG A 216 -25.10 -0.26 -13.78
CA ARG A 216 -25.19 0.71 -14.88
C ARG A 216 -24.76 0.11 -16.23
N GLU A 217 -23.76 -0.76 -16.21
CA GLU A 217 -23.38 -1.56 -17.38
C GLU A 217 -24.42 -2.64 -17.68
N ARG A 218 -25.03 -3.26 -16.65
CA ARG A 218 -26.18 -4.17 -16.84
C ARG A 218 -27.40 -3.46 -17.41
N ALA A 219 -27.72 -2.26 -16.93
CA ALA A 219 -28.81 -1.44 -17.47
C ALA A 219 -28.53 -1.01 -18.93
N ARG A 220 -27.28 -0.62 -19.25
CA ARG A 220 -26.90 -0.33 -20.64
C ARG A 220 -26.98 -1.56 -21.53
N LYS A 221 -26.42 -2.70 -21.12
CA LYS A 221 -26.53 -3.95 -21.87
C LYS A 221 -27.99 -4.35 -22.07
N TRP A 222 -28.84 -4.24 -21.05
CA TRP A 222 -30.27 -4.50 -21.15
C TRP A 222 -30.98 -3.61 -22.18
N VAL A 223 -30.70 -2.30 -22.20
CA VAL A 223 -31.27 -1.38 -23.21
C VAL A 223 -30.89 -1.80 -24.62
N TYR A 224 -29.68 -2.33 -24.83
CA TYR A 224 -29.21 -2.71 -26.17
C TYR A 224 -29.54 -4.15 -26.57
N THR A 225 -29.64 -5.10 -25.63
CA THR A 225 -29.81 -6.53 -25.93
C THR A 225 -31.17 -7.11 -25.53
N GLY A 226 -31.97 -6.39 -24.74
CA GLY A 226 -33.30 -6.80 -24.32
C GLY A 226 -33.36 -8.06 -23.43
N SER A 227 -32.21 -8.65 -23.07
CA SER A 227 -32.14 -9.91 -22.35
C SER A 227 -31.40 -9.77 -21.01
N PHE A 228 -31.98 -10.39 -19.98
CA PHE A 228 -31.37 -10.54 -18.66
C PHE A 228 -30.62 -11.88 -18.64
N SER A 229 -29.29 -11.86 -18.59
CA SER A 229 -28.54 -13.03 -18.12
C SER A 229 -28.25 -12.82 -16.64
N LEU A 230 -28.74 -13.76 -15.82
CA LEU A 230 -28.45 -13.86 -14.40
C LEU A 230 -27.05 -14.45 -14.19
#